data_AF-A0A4V2BHQ4-F1
#
_entry.id   AF-A0A4V2BHQ4-F1
#
_cell.length_a   1.000
_cell.length_b   1.000
_cell.length_c   1.000
_cell.angle_alpha   90.00
_cell.angle_beta   90.00
_cell.angle_gamma   90.00
#
_symmetry.space_group_name_H-M   'P 1'
#
loop_
_entity.id
_entity.type
_entity.pdbx_description
1 polymer ?
#
loop_
_entity_poly.entity_id
_entity_poly.type
_entity_poly.pdbx_seq_one_letter_code
_entity_poly.pdbx_strand_id
1 'polypeptide(L)'
;MTRHDAERVWRNFLARLDNQSLVLKIPFLLSAILVGLMSVGFAAASERATELFLDIVKHWPYFPLFLTPLALVGSRWIVLRFAPAAAGSGIPQAIAALDLADEKPGLLYRLLGLRILVVKILSNFLALLGGGVAGREGPMVQI
;
A
#
# COMPACT_ATOMS: atom_id res chain seq x y z
N MET A 1 -11.38 -41.43 -0.02
CA MET A 1 -12.28 -40.29 -0.23
C MET A 1 -13.23 -40.68 -1.35
N THR A 2 -14.51 -40.87 -1.07
CA THR A 2 -15.47 -41.40 -2.06
C THR A 2 -16.05 -40.26 -2.90
N ARG A 3 -16.48 -40.55 -4.13
CA ARG A 3 -17.02 -39.55 -5.07
C ARG A 3 -18.19 -38.75 -4.46
N HIS A 4 -18.94 -39.37 -3.55
CA HIS A 4 -20.06 -38.77 -2.84
C HIS A 4 -19.66 -37.78 -1.72
N ASP A 5 -18.48 -37.95 -1.12
CA ASP A 5 -17.95 -37.01 -0.11
C ASP A 5 -17.53 -35.69 -0.77
N ALA A 6 -16.92 -35.77 -1.94
CA ALA A 6 -16.47 -34.60 -2.71
C ALA A 6 -17.65 -33.72 -3.16
N GLU A 7 -18.74 -34.33 -3.64
CA GLU A 7 -19.95 -33.60 -4.03
C GLU A 7 -20.61 -32.88 -2.84
N ARG A 8 -20.58 -33.51 -1.66
CA ARG A 8 -21.17 -32.94 -0.45
C ARG A 8 -20.39 -31.71 0.04
N VAL A 9 -19.05 -31.76 -0.01
CA VAL A 9 -18.17 -30.63 0.29
C VAL A 9 -18.38 -29.49 -0.72
N TRP A 10 -18.44 -29.82 -2.02
CA TRP A 10 -18.61 -28.83 -3.08
C TRP A 10 -19.97 -28.12 -2.99
N ARG A 11 -21.05 -28.86 -2.76
CA ARG A 11 -22.39 -28.28 -2.55
C ARG A 11 -22.46 -27.39 -1.32
N ASN A 12 -21.82 -27.78 -0.21
CA ASN A 12 -21.78 -26.96 1.00
C ASN A 12 -20.94 -25.68 0.82
N PHE A 13 -19.85 -25.75 0.06
CA PHE A 13 -19.04 -24.59 -0.29
C PHE A 13 -19.79 -23.61 -1.20
N LEU A 14 -20.43 -24.13 -2.27
CA LEU A 14 -21.24 -23.33 -3.19
C LEU A 14 -22.46 -22.70 -2.48
N ALA A 15 -23.14 -23.45 -1.60
CA ALA A 15 -24.26 -22.93 -0.82
C ALA A 15 -23.83 -21.81 0.15
N ARG A 16 -22.59 -21.84 0.67
CA ARG A 16 -22.02 -20.73 1.45
C ARG A 16 -21.73 -19.48 0.61
N LEU A 17 -21.38 -19.65 -0.67
CA LEU A 17 -21.15 -18.53 -1.61
C LEU A 17 -22.46 -17.92 -2.13
N ASP A 18 -23.49 -18.75 -2.26
CA ASP A 18 -24.82 -18.38 -2.77
C ASP A 18 -25.66 -17.65 -1.72
N ASN A 19 -25.55 -18.02 -0.44
CA ASN A 19 -26.31 -17.41 0.66
C ASN A 19 -25.76 -16.06 1.16
N GLN A 20 -24.69 -15.55 0.54
CA GLN A 20 -24.12 -14.23 0.84
C GLN A 20 -24.85 -13.17 0.02
N SER A 21 -25.76 -12.42 0.67
CA SER A 21 -26.53 -11.36 0.01
C SER A 21 -25.63 -10.40 -0.78
N LEU A 22 -26.09 -9.95 -1.96
CA LEU A 22 -25.37 -8.98 -2.80
C LEU A 22 -24.92 -7.74 -2.01
N VAL A 23 -25.67 -7.37 -0.96
CA VAL A 23 -25.37 -6.27 -0.04
C VAL A 23 -24.03 -6.46 0.68
N LEU A 24 -23.66 -7.69 1.06
CA LEU A 24 -22.34 -7.98 1.65
C LEU A 24 -21.19 -7.86 0.63
N LYS A 25 -21.47 -7.96 -0.68
CA LYS A 25 -20.43 -7.92 -1.75
C LYS A 25 -20.10 -6.50 -2.20
N ILE A 26 -21.06 -5.56 -2.09
CA ILE A 26 -20.88 -4.14 -2.45
C ILE A 26 -19.64 -3.49 -1.80
N PRO A 27 -19.42 -3.57 -0.47
CA PRO A 27 -18.27 -2.91 0.15
C PRO A 27 -16.92 -3.48 -0.35
N PHE A 28 -16.85 -4.78 -0.65
CA PHE A 28 -15.64 -5.37 -1.23
C PHE A 28 -15.38 -4.86 -2.65
N LEU A 29 -16.43 -4.75 -3.48
CA LEU A 29 -16.29 -4.22 -4.84
C LEU A 29 -15.86 -2.75 -4.82
N LEU A 30 -16.48 -1.93 -3.97
CA LEU A 30 -16.09 -0.53 -3.78
C LEU A 30 -14.65 -0.41 -3.30
N SER A 31 -14.24 -1.25 -2.35
CA SER A 31 -12.86 -1.27 -1.83
C SER A 31 -11.87 -1.67 -2.91
N ALA A 32 -12.18 -2.69 -3.73
CA ALA A 32 -11.32 -3.13 -4.82
C ALA A 32 -11.12 -2.03 -5.88
N ILE A 33 -12.21 -1.32 -6.26
CA ILE A 33 -12.14 -0.19 -7.19
C ILE A 33 -11.29 0.93 -6.58
N LEU A 34 -11.50 1.26 -5.31
CA LEU A 34 -10.76 2.31 -4.62
C LEU A 34 -9.26 2.00 -4.54
N VAL A 35 -8.89 0.79 -4.12
CA VAL A 35 -7.49 0.33 -4.06
C VAL A 35 -6.86 0.36 -5.45
N GLY A 36 -7.59 -0.06 -6.48
CA GLY A 36 -7.13 0.03 -7.87
C GLY A 36 -6.83 1.47 -8.31
N LEU A 37 -7.75 2.39 -8.05
CA LEU A 37 -7.57 3.82 -8.37
C LEU A 37 -6.41 4.44 -7.58
N MET A 38 -6.28 4.12 -6.29
CA MET A 38 -5.17 4.58 -5.46
C MET A 38 -3.83 4.03 -5.94
N SER A 39 -3.78 2.76 -6.36
CA SER A 39 -2.57 2.12 -6.88
C SER A 39 -2.10 2.78 -8.18
N VAL A 40 -3.02 3.02 -9.11
CA VAL A 40 -2.72 3.74 -10.37
C VAL A 40 -2.25 5.17 -10.08
N GLY A 41 -2.95 5.89 -9.20
CA GLY A 41 -2.57 7.25 -8.81
C GLY A 41 -1.19 7.31 -8.14
N PHE A 42 -0.89 6.37 -7.25
CA PHE A 42 0.40 6.24 -6.59
C PHE A 42 1.53 5.92 -7.58
N ALA A 43 1.27 5.00 -8.52
CA ALA A 43 2.24 4.65 -9.56
C ALA A 43 2.55 5.85 -10.46
N ALA A 44 1.52 6.56 -10.93
CA ALA A 44 1.68 7.76 -11.75
C ALA A 44 2.41 8.89 -11.01
N ALA A 45 2.07 9.13 -9.74
CA ALA A 45 2.77 10.12 -8.92
C ALA A 45 4.25 9.75 -8.73
N SER A 46 4.53 8.47 -8.50
CA SER A 46 5.90 7.97 -8.34
C SER A 46 6.72 8.12 -9.62
N GLU A 47 6.13 7.89 -10.79
CA GLU A 47 6.80 8.09 -12.07
C GLU A 47 7.11 9.58 -12.32
N ARG A 48 6.13 10.45 -12.09
CA ARG A 48 6.30 11.90 -12.23
C ARG A 48 7.33 12.47 -11.27
N ALA A 49 7.41 11.95 -10.04
CA ALA A 49 8.45 12.34 -9.09
C ALA A 49 9.86 12.06 -9.63
N THR A 50 10.05 10.86 -10.20
CA THR A 50 11.34 10.46 -10.79
C THR A 50 11.68 11.32 -12.01
N GLU A 51 10.72 11.56 -12.91
CA GLU A 51 10.93 12.44 -14.07
C GLU A 51 11.31 13.86 -13.65
N LEU A 52 10.62 14.44 -12.67
CA LEU A 52 10.94 15.76 -12.13
C LEU A 52 12.37 15.83 -11.58
N PHE A 53 12.80 14.80 -10.85
CA PHE A 53 14.18 14.73 -10.37
C PHE A 53 15.17 14.68 -11.53
N LEU A 54 14.91 13.87 -12.56
CA LEU A 54 15.77 13.79 -13.74
C LEU A 54 15.83 15.12 -14.49
N ASP A 55 14.72 15.84 -14.59
CA ASP A 55 14.69 17.16 -15.23
C ASP A 55 15.44 18.22 -14.41
N ILE A 56 15.36 18.17 -13.08
CA ILE A 56 16.19 18.97 -12.19
C ILE A 56 17.68 18.69 -12.43
N VAL A 57 18.08 17.42 -12.48
CA VAL A 57 19.47 17.00 -12.72
C VAL A 57 19.98 17.51 -14.07
N LYS A 58 19.15 17.43 -15.13
CA LYS A 58 19.51 17.91 -16.47
C LYS A 58 19.79 19.42 -16.51
N HIS A 59 18.98 20.21 -15.81
CA HIS A 59 19.12 21.67 -15.82
C HIS A 59 20.12 22.17 -14.77
N TRP A 60 20.24 21.49 -13.63
CA TRP A 60 21.02 21.91 -12.45
C TRP A 60 21.81 20.71 -11.89
N PRO A 61 22.93 20.30 -12.52
CA PRO A 61 23.60 19.03 -12.20
C PRO A 61 24.19 18.96 -10.78
N TYR A 62 24.52 20.09 -10.17
CA TYR A 62 25.06 20.15 -8.80
C TYR A 62 23.98 20.29 -7.72
N PHE A 63 22.75 20.66 -8.07
CA PHE A 63 21.66 20.84 -7.11
C PHE A 63 21.23 19.55 -6.37
N PRO A 64 21.25 18.36 -7.00
CA PRO A 64 21.03 17.08 -6.32
C PRO A 64 21.91 16.84 -5.09
N LEU A 65 23.11 17.45 -5.02
CA LEU A 65 24.00 17.33 -3.87
C LEU A 65 23.34 17.80 -2.56
N PHE A 66 22.41 18.74 -2.65
CA PHE A 66 21.63 19.23 -1.51
C PHE A 66 20.21 18.65 -1.50
N LEU A 67 19.56 18.55 -2.66
CA LEU A 67 18.19 18.07 -2.77
C LEU A 67 18.05 16.62 -2.30
N THR A 68 18.93 15.72 -2.75
CA THR A 68 18.88 14.29 -2.42
C THR A 68 18.97 14.03 -0.91
N PRO A 69 19.99 14.51 -0.17
CA PRO A 69 20.04 14.26 1.27
C PRO A 69 18.86 14.90 2.01
N LEU A 70 18.43 16.10 1.60
CA LEU A 70 17.29 16.78 2.22
C LEU A 70 15.98 15.98 2.03
N ALA A 71 15.74 15.49 0.82
CA ALA A 71 14.56 14.71 0.48
C ALA A 71 14.55 13.34 1.18
N LEU A 72 15.70 12.64 1.24
CA LEU A 72 15.80 11.35 1.92
C LEU A 72 15.64 11.47 3.44
N VAL A 73 16.29 12.48 4.05
CA VAL A 73 16.12 12.77 5.48
C VAL A 73 14.68 13.20 5.77
N GLY A 74 14.11 14.08 4.93
CA GLY A 74 12.72 14.51 5.05
C GLY A 74 11.73 13.34 4.95
N SER A 75 11.92 12.46 3.97
CA SER A 75 11.10 11.25 3.80
C SER A 75 11.15 10.36 5.05
N ARG A 76 12.37 10.04 5.52
CA ARG A 76 12.58 9.25 6.74
C ARG A 76 11.97 9.93 7.97
N TRP A 77 12.14 11.24 8.11
CA TRP A 77 11.65 12.02 9.24
C TRP A 77 10.12 12.00 9.32
N ILE A 78 9.41 12.19 8.19
CA ILE A 78 7.95 12.14 8.14
C ILE A 78 7.45 10.75 8.60
N VAL A 79 8.08 9.67 8.14
CA VAL A 79 7.73 8.31 8.57
C VAL A 79 7.91 8.15 10.08
N LEU A 80 9.09 8.48 10.60
CA LEU A 80 9.38 8.33 12.04
C LEU A 80 8.47 9.19 12.92
N ARG A 81 8.16 10.42 12.48
CA ARG A 81 7.39 11.37 13.28
C ARG A 81 5.89 11.09 13.26
N PHE A 82 5.36 10.70 12.10
CA PHE A 82 3.93 10.63 11.88
C PHE A 82 3.40 9.20 11.75
N ALA A 83 4.10 8.26 11.13
CA ALA A 83 3.60 6.89 11.03
C ALA A 83 4.74 5.88 10.93
N PRO A 84 5.31 5.44 12.07
CA PRO A 84 6.40 4.46 12.07
C PRO A 84 6.03 3.15 11.34
N ALA A 85 4.74 2.77 11.39
CA ALA A 85 4.21 1.60 10.67
C ALA A 85 4.24 1.73 9.14
N ALA A 86 4.44 2.92 8.59
CA ALA A 86 4.64 3.14 7.15
C ALA A 86 6.06 2.78 6.69
N ALA A 87 7.00 2.49 7.59
CA ALA A 87 8.38 2.18 7.23
C ALA A 87 8.52 0.88 6.41
N GLY A 88 9.55 0.82 5.57
CA GLY A 88 9.88 -0.36 4.77
C GLY A 88 8.88 -0.62 3.64
N SER A 89 8.83 -1.87 3.15
CA SER A 89 7.99 -2.23 2.01
C SER A 89 6.50 -2.07 2.33
N GLY A 90 6.03 -2.48 3.50
CA GLY A 90 4.60 -2.53 3.83
C GLY A 90 4.00 -3.93 3.75
N ILE A 91 4.69 -4.87 3.08
CA ILE A 91 4.27 -6.28 2.98
C ILE A 91 4.20 -6.94 4.37
N PRO A 92 5.22 -6.82 5.25
CA PRO A 92 5.13 -7.39 6.59
C PRO A 92 3.95 -6.85 7.41
N GLN A 93 3.60 -5.57 7.24
CA GLN A 93 2.47 -4.94 7.91
C GLN A 93 1.13 -5.43 7.39
N ALA A 94 1.01 -5.66 6.08
CA ALA A 94 -0.18 -6.27 5.48
C ALA A 94 -0.36 -7.73 5.94
N ILE A 95 0.72 -8.52 5.96
CA ILE A 95 0.70 -9.89 6.49
C ILE A 95 0.29 -9.88 7.97
N ALA A 96 0.94 -9.03 8.80
CA ALA A 96 0.59 -8.92 10.20
C ALA A 96 -0.86 -8.45 10.44
N ALA A 97 -1.40 -7.61 9.55
CA ALA A 97 -2.80 -7.20 9.64
C ALA A 97 -3.77 -8.33 9.29
N LEU A 98 -3.43 -9.21 8.35
CA LEU A 98 -4.20 -10.43 8.06
C LEU A 98 -4.17 -11.39 9.25
N ASP A 99 -2.99 -11.62 9.85
CA ASP A 99 -2.85 -12.49 11.01
C ASP A 99 -3.63 -11.98 12.23
N LEU A 100 -3.75 -10.65 12.38
CA LEU A 100 -4.43 -10.01 13.51
C LEU A 100 -5.93 -9.75 13.27
N ALA A 101 -6.43 -10.00 12.05
CA ALA A 101 -7.79 -9.63 11.65
C ALA A 101 -8.87 -10.24 12.56
N ASP A 102 -8.70 -11.51 12.92
CA ASP A 102 -9.67 -12.26 13.73
C ASP A 102 -9.44 -12.09 15.25
N GLU A 103 -8.18 -11.94 15.68
CA GLU A 103 -7.83 -11.91 17.10
C GLU A 103 -7.93 -10.52 17.72
N LYS A 104 -7.52 -9.47 16.98
CA LYS A 104 -7.33 -8.12 17.53
C LYS A 104 -7.66 -7.03 16.51
N PRO A 105 -8.93 -6.87 16.11
CA PRO A 105 -9.35 -5.96 15.06
C PRO A 105 -8.93 -4.50 15.29
N GLY A 106 -8.86 -4.05 16.55
CA GLY A 106 -8.43 -2.69 16.89
C GLY A 106 -6.96 -2.37 16.54
N LEU A 107 -6.11 -3.38 16.36
CA LEU A 107 -4.71 -3.18 15.96
C LEU A 107 -4.54 -2.98 14.45
N LEU A 108 -5.54 -3.33 13.62
CA LEU A 108 -5.46 -3.15 12.16
C LEU A 108 -5.27 -1.67 11.80
N TYR A 109 -5.97 -0.76 12.47
CA TYR A 109 -5.83 0.68 12.24
C TYR A 109 -4.42 1.22 12.55
N ARG A 110 -3.63 0.50 13.36
CA ARG A 110 -2.23 0.85 13.65
C ARG A 110 -1.25 0.37 12.57
N LEU A 111 -1.70 -0.48 11.63
CA LEU A 111 -0.89 -1.05 10.55
C LEU A 111 -1.35 -0.60 9.16
N LEU A 112 -2.66 -0.38 8.98
CA LEU A 112 -3.33 -0.07 7.71
C LEU A 112 -4.27 1.14 7.78
N GLY A 113 -4.08 2.03 8.75
CA GLY A 113 -4.93 3.22 8.91
C GLY A 113 -4.68 4.31 7.85
N LEU A 114 -5.65 5.21 7.66
CA LEU A 114 -5.56 6.34 6.72
C LEU A 114 -4.32 7.23 6.93
N ARG A 115 -3.90 7.42 8.18
CA ARG A 115 -2.67 8.15 8.51
C ARG A 115 -1.42 7.48 7.92
N ILE A 116 -1.38 6.15 7.92
CA ILE A 116 -0.27 5.36 7.38
C ILE A 116 -0.27 5.48 5.86
N LEU A 117 -1.44 5.34 5.23
CA LEU A 117 -1.63 5.56 3.79
C LEU A 117 -1.03 6.90 3.33
N VAL A 118 -1.47 8.00 3.95
CA VAL A 118 -1.00 9.35 3.57
C VAL A 118 0.51 9.50 3.78
N VAL A 119 1.03 9.07 4.92
CA VAL A 119 2.47 9.14 5.21
C VAL A 119 3.28 8.27 4.24
N LYS A 120 2.79 7.09 3.88
CA LYS A 120 3.45 6.17 2.95
C LYS A 120 3.58 6.80 1.56
N ILE A 121 2.49 7.36 1.04
CA ILE A 121 2.48 8.01 -0.28
C ILE A 121 3.43 9.22 -0.28
N LEU A 122 3.30 10.11 0.71
CA LEU A 122 4.10 11.34 0.78
C LEU A 122 5.59 11.04 0.97
N SER A 123 5.94 10.11 1.86
CA SER A 123 7.33 9.77 2.12
C SER A 123 7.98 9.10 0.90
N ASN A 124 7.27 8.21 0.21
CA ASN A 124 7.78 7.60 -1.02
C ASN A 124 7.94 8.64 -2.15
N PHE A 125 6.94 9.50 -2.35
CA PHE A 125 7.01 10.57 -3.36
C PHE A 125 8.19 11.51 -3.10
N LEU A 126 8.39 11.93 -1.85
CA LEU A 126 9.52 12.78 -1.46
C LEU A 126 10.87 12.09 -1.69
N ALA A 127 10.98 10.80 -1.36
CA ALA A 127 12.20 10.04 -1.62
C ALA A 127 12.52 9.98 -3.13
N LEU A 128 11.52 9.71 -3.98
CA LEU A 128 11.68 9.65 -5.43
C LEU A 128 12.01 11.01 -6.05
N LEU A 129 11.39 12.09 -5.56
CA LEU A 129 11.74 13.47 -5.94
C LEU A 129 13.19 13.85 -5.59
N GLY A 130 13.77 13.19 -4.59
CA GLY A 130 15.17 13.32 -4.23
C GLY A 130 16.12 12.42 -5.01
N GLY A 131 15.63 11.61 -5.95
CA GLY A 131 16.43 10.60 -6.64
C GLY A 131 16.68 9.32 -5.83
N GLY A 132 15.92 9.12 -4.75
CA GLY A 132 15.95 7.87 -3.99
C GLY A 132 15.44 6.70 -4.81
N VAL A 133 15.96 5.49 -4.52
CA VAL A 133 15.49 4.25 -5.14
C VAL A 133 14.48 3.60 -4.19
N ALA A 134 13.20 3.60 -4.59
CA ALA A 134 12.13 2.96 -3.84
C ALA A 134 11.20 2.19 -4.79
N GLY A 135 10.94 0.92 -4.46
CA GLY A 135 10.00 0.08 -5.19
C GLY A 135 8.56 0.45 -4.90
N ARG A 136 7.68 0.31 -5.89
CA ARG A 136 6.24 0.63 -5.77
C ARG A 136 5.43 -0.56 -5.26
N GLU A 137 5.93 -1.78 -5.46
CA GLU A 137 5.18 -3.01 -5.17
C GLU A 137 4.84 -3.17 -3.69
N GLY A 138 5.81 -2.96 -2.81
CA GLY A 138 5.56 -3.03 -1.37
C GLY A 138 4.51 -2.02 -0.91
N PRO A 139 4.71 -0.71 -1.19
CA PRO A 139 3.75 0.31 -0.79
C PRO A 139 2.33 0.06 -1.30
N MET A 140 2.16 -0.42 -2.54
CA MET A 140 0.83 -0.71 -3.10
C MET A 140 0.06 -1.80 -2.34
N VAL A 141 0.75 -2.72 -1.66
CA VAL A 141 0.09 -3.76 -0.84
C VAL A 141 -0.42 -3.19 0.50
N GLN A 142 0.24 -2.16 1.04
CA GLN A 142 -0.16 -1.53 2.30
C GLN A 142 -1.18 -0.39 2.11
N ILE A 143 -1.23 0.16 0.89
CA ILE A 143 -2.17 1.21 0.45
C ILE A 143 -3.55 0.61 0.20
#